data_AF-A0A4Y3QPR1-F1
#
_entry.id   AF-A0A4Y3QPR1-F1
#
_cell.length_a   1.000
_cell.length_b   1.000
_cell.length_c   1.000
_cell.angle_alpha   90.00
_cell.angle_beta   90.00
_cell.angle_gamma   90.00
#
_symmetry.space_group_name_H-M   'P 1'
#
loop_
_entity.id
_entity.type
_entity.pdbx_description
1 polymer ?
#
loop_
_entity_poly.entity_id
_entity_poly.type
_entity_poly.pdbx_seq_one_letter_code
_entity_poly.pdbx_strand_id
1 'polypeptide(L)'
;MRSFSARIHDPEQPKPLGCPACLDLAMREGQPAFIVATSPDDLLYRCDYCQTWWTANSRFRNPATVADAQARFPEQRIASSPAVDDAQLSEAIVLFTGWGATPEPIDDVARVAARFPKEFPALEPVLAAFVRGSTSIVFHEVAPSDDGLLGRVRARLRLIMPRLCDDALDALTWRWPFVVPQTSSF
;
A
#
# COMPACT_ATOMS: atom_id res chain seq x y z
N MET A 1 21.20 48.00 20.62
CA MET A 1 20.89 47.59 19.23
C MET A 1 20.63 46.09 19.23
N ARG A 2 19.44 45.65 18.77
CA ARG A 2 19.00 44.25 18.86
C ARG A 2 19.65 43.41 17.76
N SER A 3 20.13 42.23 18.15
CA SER A 3 20.74 41.20 17.32
C SER A 3 19.74 40.61 16.33
N PHE A 4 20.07 40.57 15.05
CA PHE A 4 19.32 39.82 14.04
C PHE A 4 20.11 38.54 13.72
N SER A 5 19.77 37.44 14.41
CA SER A 5 20.17 36.11 13.95
C SER A 5 19.32 35.75 12.74
N ALA A 6 19.94 35.75 11.56
CA ALA A 6 19.37 35.19 10.35
C ALA A 6 19.05 33.71 10.59
N ARG A 7 17.75 33.35 10.52
CA ARG A 7 17.34 31.95 10.45
C ARG A 7 17.86 31.39 9.14
N ILE A 8 18.74 30.40 9.23
CA ILE A 8 19.12 29.57 8.10
C ILE A 8 17.83 28.88 7.64
N HIS A 9 17.34 29.27 6.46
CA HIS A 9 16.32 28.50 5.75
C HIS A 9 17.00 27.22 5.29
N ASP A 10 16.77 26.13 6.02
CA ASP A 10 16.98 24.79 5.50
C ASP A 10 16.13 24.69 4.23
N PRO A 11 16.67 24.30 3.06
CA PRO A 11 15.85 24.11 1.89
C PRO A 11 14.80 23.05 2.24
N GLU A 12 13.52 23.42 2.18
CA GLU A 12 12.41 22.47 2.27
C GLU A 12 12.71 21.35 1.29
N GLN A 13 13.15 20.20 1.83
CA GLN A 13 13.23 18.99 1.03
C GLN A 13 11.83 18.79 0.45
N PRO A 14 11.69 18.61 -0.88
CA PRO A 14 10.38 18.43 -1.48
C PRO A 14 9.72 17.27 -0.75
N LYS A 15 8.63 17.56 -0.02
CA LYS A 15 7.86 16.54 0.69
C LYS A 15 7.49 15.50 -0.36
N PRO A 16 7.91 14.23 -0.18
CA PRO A 16 7.69 13.22 -1.22
C PRO A 16 6.19 13.13 -1.45
N LEU A 17 5.74 13.34 -2.69
CA LEU A 17 4.34 13.12 -3.05
C LEU A 17 3.93 11.71 -2.61
N GLY A 18 2.64 11.51 -2.29
CA GLY A 18 2.12 10.19 -1.99
C GLY A 18 2.55 9.15 -3.04
N CYS A 19 2.61 7.88 -2.66
CA CYS A 19 3.01 6.81 -3.58
C CYS A 19 2.18 6.81 -4.88
N PRO A 20 2.71 6.32 -6.02
CA PRO A 20 1.95 6.26 -7.27
C PRO A 20 0.58 5.58 -7.15
N ALA A 21 0.46 4.51 -6.34
CA ALA A 21 -0.83 3.88 -6.04
C ALA A 21 -1.80 4.79 -5.26
N CYS A 22 -1.25 5.59 -4.34
CA CYS A 22 -1.99 6.56 -3.54
C CYS A 22 -2.55 7.68 -4.41
N LEU A 23 -1.73 8.15 -5.36
CA LEU A 23 -2.11 9.17 -6.33
C LEU A 23 -3.16 8.64 -7.31
N ASP A 24 -3.04 7.39 -7.74
CA ASP A 24 -3.99 6.76 -8.68
C ASP A 24 -5.33 6.41 -8.01
N LEU A 25 -5.33 5.89 -6.77
CA LEU A 25 -6.56 5.64 -5.99
C LEU A 25 -7.32 6.93 -5.68
N ALA A 26 -6.59 7.98 -5.30
CA ALA A 26 -7.12 9.31 -5.05
C ALA A 26 -7.81 9.95 -6.26
N MET A 27 -7.31 9.70 -7.47
CA MET A 27 -7.88 10.21 -8.73
C MET A 27 -9.13 9.44 -9.17
N ARG A 28 -9.39 8.27 -8.58
CA ARG A 28 -10.50 7.36 -8.94
C ARG A 28 -11.65 7.35 -7.92
N GLU A 29 -11.71 8.35 -7.04
CA GLU A 29 -12.68 8.48 -5.92
C GLU A 29 -12.64 7.38 -4.85
N GLY A 30 -11.73 6.39 -4.96
CA GLY A 30 -11.43 5.42 -3.93
C GLY A 30 -10.45 5.99 -2.92
N GLN A 31 -10.95 6.60 -1.85
CA GLN A 31 -10.08 7.15 -0.80
C GLN A 31 -9.25 6.03 -0.15
N PRO A 32 -7.95 6.24 0.15
CA PRO A 32 -7.21 5.31 1.00
C PRO A 32 -8.00 5.11 2.30
N ALA A 33 -8.03 3.87 2.80
CA ALA A 33 -8.91 3.49 3.91
C ALA A 33 -8.81 4.47 5.08
N PHE A 34 -9.94 5.03 5.48
CA PHE A 34 -10.03 5.93 6.63
C PHE A 34 -9.70 5.17 7.91
N ILE A 35 -8.64 5.57 8.60
CA ILE A 35 -8.47 5.22 10.01
C ILE A 35 -8.92 6.42 10.82
N VAL A 36 -10.24 6.44 11.06
CA VAL A 36 -10.95 7.02 12.22
C VAL A 36 -10.27 8.21 12.92
N ALA A 37 -10.71 9.41 12.58
CA ALA A 37 -11.04 10.48 13.54
C ALA A 37 -11.75 11.59 12.75
N THR A 38 -13.08 11.62 12.79
CA THR A 38 -13.87 12.76 12.32
C THR A 38 -13.97 13.75 13.47
N SER A 39 -13.12 14.76 13.48
CA SER A 39 -13.55 16.08 13.95
C SER A 39 -14.32 16.73 12.78
N PRO A 40 -15.38 17.52 12.99
CA PRO A 40 -16.09 18.17 11.90
C PRO A 40 -15.19 19.00 10.96
N ASP A 41 -13.98 19.37 11.41
CA ASP A 41 -13.04 20.20 10.65
C ASP A 41 -11.74 19.48 10.22
N ASP A 42 -11.51 18.22 10.64
CA ASP A 42 -10.21 17.56 10.42
C ASP A 42 -10.32 16.04 10.21
N LEU A 43 -9.57 15.54 9.22
CA LEU A 43 -9.54 14.14 8.79
C LEU A 43 -8.11 13.59 8.86
N LEU A 44 -7.97 12.34 9.32
CA LEU A 44 -6.73 11.59 9.32
C LEU A 44 -6.81 10.44 8.31
N TYR A 45 -5.83 10.34 7.42
CA TYR A 45 -5.74 9.31 6.39
C TYR A 45 -4.44 8.54 6.51
N ARG A 46 -4.49 7.24 6.20
CA ARG A 46 -3.32 6.40 6.03
C ARG A 46 -3.47 5.59 4.76
N CYS A 47 -2.41 5.47 3.97
CA CYS A 47 -2.44 4.62 2.80
C CYS A 47 -2.01 3.23 3.22
N ASP A 48 -2.80 2.20 2.92
CA ASP A 48 -2.41 0.84 3.25
C ASP A 48 -1.17 0.38 2.46
N TYR A 49 -0.87 0.97 1.31
CA TYR A 49 0.26 0.55 0.45
C TYR A 49 1.61 1.14 0.88
N CYS A 50 1.69 2.46 0.99
CA CYS A 50 2.94 3.14 1.37
C CYS A 50 2.96 3.58 2.83
N GLN A 51 1.82 3.43 3.53
CA GLN A 51 1.69 3.66 4.97
C GLN A 51 1.99 5.12 5.37
N THR A 52 2.02 6.02 4.39
CA THR A 52 2.08 7.48 4.54
C THR A 52 0.80 8.00 5.17
N TRP A 53 0.93 9.05 5.97
CA TRP A 53 -0.18 9.74 6.62
C TRP A 53 -0.56 11.00 5.86
N TRP A 54 -1.84 11.39 5.92
CA TRP A 54 -2.31 12.72 5.53
C TRP A 54 -3.27 13.26 6.58
N THR A 55 -3.28 14.57 6.73
CA THR A 55 -4.20 15.29 7.62
C THR A 55 -5.02 16.29 6.83
N ALA A 56 -6.22 16.62 7.31
CA ALA A 56 -7.14 17.62 6.75
C ALA A 56 -7.64 17.29 5.33
N ASN A 57 -8.42 18.20 4.74
CA ASN A 57 -8.96 18.10 3.38
C ASN A 57 -7.92 18.24 2.26
N SER A 58 -6.62 18.34 2.59
CA SER A 58 -5.53 18.37 1.62
C SER A 58 -5.34 16.98 0.99
N ARG A 59 -6.25 16.70 0.05
CA ARG A 59 -6.23 15.68 -0.99
C ARG A 59 -4.81 15.39 -1.50
N PHE A 60 -4.08 14.47 -0.86
CA PHE A 60 -2.84 13.80 -1.32
C PHE A 60 -1.61 14.69 -1.65
N ARG A 61 -1.77 16.01 -1.83
CA ARG A 61 -0.72 16.96 -2.23
C ARG A 61 0.30 17.26 -1.13
N ASN A 62 -0.01 16.94 0.12
CA ASN A 62 0.87 17.24 1.25
C ASN A 62 0.80 16.11 2.28
N PRO A 63 1.65 15.07 2.15
CA PRO A 63 1.70 14.03 3.16
C PRO A 63 2.15 14.60 4.50
N ALA A 64 1.46 14.17 5.54
CA ALA A 64 1.81 14.47 6.91
C ALA A 64 2.98 13.59 7.32
N THR A 65 3.96 14.16 8.02
CA THR A 65 4.92 13.35 8.73
C THR A 65 4.23 12.62 9.89
N VAL A 66 4.83 11.55 10.39
CA VAL A 66 4.34 10.86 11.59
C VAL A 66 4.25 11.83 12.77
N ALA A 67 5.23 12.71 12.92
CA ALA A 67 5.25 13.74 13.96
C ALA A 67 4.10 14.74 13.81
N ASP A 68 3.83 15.23 12.59
CA ASP A 68 2.73 16.14 12.32
C ASP A 68 1.37 15.49 12.60
N ALA A 69 1.22 14.22 12.21
CA ALA A 69 -0.01 13.47 12.42
C ALA A 69 -0.22 13.17 13.92
N GLN A 70 0.83 12.75 14.65
CA GLN A 70 0.79 12.56 16.11
C GLN A 70 0.47 13.85 16.87
N ALA A 71 1.07 14.97 16.47
CA ALA A 71 0.82 16.26 17.11
C ALA A 71 -0.63 16.73 16.94
N ARG A 72 -1.26 16.38 15.81
CA ARG A 72 -2.61 16.80 15.46
C ARG A 72 -3.70 15.83 15.96
N PHE A 73 -3.35 14.56 16.15
CA PHE A 73 -4.25 13.51 16.63
C PHE A 73 -3.55 12.65 17.71
N PRO A 74 -3.23 13.21 18.89
CA PRO A 74 -2.43 12.56 19.92
C PRO A 74 -3.10 11.33 20.55
N GLU A 75 -4.44 11.27 20.51
CA GLU A 75 -5.24 10.12 20.94
C GLU A 75 -5.17 8.93 19.98
N GLN A 76 -4.68 9.13 18.75
CA GLN A 76 -4.57 8.08 17.74
C GLN A 76 -3.21 7.39 17.79
N ARG A 77 -3.19 6.06 17.64
CA ARG A 77 -1.94 5.27 17.53
C ARG A 77 -1.32 5.47 16.15
N ILE A 78 -0.70 6.62 15.96
CA ILE A 78 0.00 6.99 14.73
C ILE A 78 1.43 6.50 14.85
N ALA A 79 1.77 5.49 14.05
CA ALA A 79 3.12 4.97 13.93
C ALA A 79 3.62 5.17 12.49
N SER A 80 4.94 5.33 12.34
CA SER A 80 5.56 5.12 11.04
C SER A 80 5.22 3.71 10.55
N SER A 81 5.09 3.55 9.23
CA SER A 81 5.19 2.20 8.66
C SER A 81 6.43 1.52 9.21
N PRO A 82 6.37 0.25 9.61
CA PRO A 82 7.60 -0.51 9.74
C PRO A 82 8.33 -0.43 8.40
N ALA A 83 9.61 -0.06 8.44
CA ALA A 83 10.48 -0.14 7.29
C ALA A 83 10.73 -1.62 7.02
N VAL A 84 9.90 -2.21 6.17
CA VAL A 84 10.06 -3.57 5.68
C VAL A 84 10.90 -3.52 4.41
N ASP A 85 11.90 -4.37 4.34
CA ASP A 85 12.74 -4.54 3.17
C ASP A 85 11.93 -5.08 1.98
N ASP A 86 12.15 -4.51 0.79
CA ASP A 86 11.37 -4.82 -0.42
C ASP A 86 11.58 -6.27 -0.89
N ALA A 87 12.78 -6.83 -0.69
CA ALA A 87 13.06 -8.21 -1.03
C ALA A 87 12.37 -9.16 -0.05
N GLN A 88 12.39 -8.85 1.25
CA GLN A 88 11.65 -9.63 2.26
C GLN A 88 10.14 -9.62 2.01
N LEU A 89 9.56 -8.46 1.69
CA LEU A 89 8.15 -8.35 1.34
C LEU A 89 7.80 -9.18 0.09
N SER A 90 8.65 -9.11 -0.93
CA SER A 90 8.45 -9.86 -2.17
C SER A 90 8.52 -11.38 -1.94
N GLU A 91 9.51 -11.85 -1.19
CA GLU A 91 9.62 -13.27 -0.81
C GLU A 91 8.43 -13.73 0.04
N ALA A 92 7.98 -12.89 0.97
CA ALA A 92 6.81 -13.16 1.79
C ALA A 92 5.53 -13.34 0.97
N ILE A 93 5.33 -12.52 -0.07
CA ILE A 93 4.19 -12.65 -0.99
C ILE A 93 4.27 -13.99 -1.74
N VAL A 94 5.43 -14.36 -2.29
CA VAL A 94 5.61 -15.64 -3.00
C VAL A 94 5.29 -16.84 -2.09
N LEU A 95 5.77 -16.80 -0.84
CA LEU A 95 5.50 -17.85 0.15
C LEU A 95 4.03 -17.90 0.57
N PHE A 96 3.43 -16.73 0.79
CA PHE A 96 2.03 -16.59 1.17
C PHE A 96 1.12 -17.19 0.12
N THR A 97 1.34 -16.89 -1.17
CA THR A 97 0.51 -17.38 -2.27
C THR A 97 0.78 -18.84 -2.64
N GLY A 98 1.92 -19.40 -2.22
CA GLY A 98 2.38 -20.72 -2.66
C GLY A 98 2.90 -20.76 -4.10
N TRP A 99 3.24 -19.60 -4.68
CA TRP A 99 3.69 -19.53 -6.08
C TRP A 99 4.92 -20.41 -6.33
N GLY A 100 4.86 -21.23 -7.38
CA GLY A 100 5.91 -22.19 -7.74
C GLY A 100 6.02 -23.41 -6.81
N ALA A 101 5.25 -23.47 -5.72
CA ALA A 101 5.32 -24.55 -4.73
C ALA A 101 4.00 -25.34 -4.60
N THR A 102 2.86 -24.74 -4.96
CA THR A 102 1.54 -25.38 -4.94
C THR A 102 0.86 -25.32 -6.30
N PRO A 103 -0.02 -26.28 -6.64
CA PRO A 103 -0.73 -26.29 -7.92
C PRO A 103 -1.77 -25.17 -8.04
N GLU A 104 -2.28 -24.69 -6.91
CA GLU A 104 -3.25 -23.59 -6.81
C GLU A 104 -2.78 -22.59 -5.75
N PRO A 105 -3.21 -21.32 -5.84
CA PRO A 105 -2.88 -20.32 -4.84
C PRO A 105 -3.38 -20.74 -3.46
N ILE A 106 -2.53 -20.57 -2.46
CA ILE A 106 -2.88 -20.70 -1.05
C ILE A 106 -2.82 -19.33 -0.39
N ASP A 107 -3.39 -19.18 0.81
CA ASP A 107 -3.28 -17.99 1.65
C ASP A 107 -2.62 -18.39 2.98
N ASP A 108 -1.35 -18.78 2.92
CA ASP A 108 -0.66 -19.41 4.05
C ASP A 108 0.27 -18.41 4.78
N VAL A 109 -0.31 -17.67 5.72
CA VAL A 109 0.44 -16.75 6.59
C VAL A 109 1.41 -17.50 7.52
N ALA A 110 1.11 -18.76 7.86
CA ALA A 110 1.94 -19.55 8.77
C ALA A 110 3.30 -19.89 8.13
N ARG A 111 3.34 -20.14 6.81
CA ARG A 111 4.59 -20.28 6.05
C ARG A 111 5.45 -19.03 6.12
N VAL A 112 4.85 -17.85 6.00
CA VAL A 112 5.57 -16.58 6.09
C VAL A 112 6.11 -16.38 7.51
N ALA A 113 5.28 -16.63 8.54
CA ALA A 113 5.69 -16.54 9.93
C ALA A 113 6.83 -17.50 10.28
N ALA A 114 6.79 -18.72 9.74
CA ALA A 114 7.87 -19.70 9.91
C ALA A 114 9.17 -19.28 9.21
N ARG A 115 9.08 -18.61 8.06
CA ARG A 115 10.25 -18.13 7.31
C ARG A 115 10.91 -16.90 7.94
N PHE A 116 10.10 -15.99 8.48
CA PHE A 116 10.53 -14.68 8.99
C PHE A 116 10.13 -14.47 10.46
N PRO A 117 10.48 -15.38 11.40
CA PRO A 117 9.91 -15.37 12.75
C PRO A 117 10.22 -14.09 13.56
N LYS A 118 11.32 -13.38 13.24
CA LYS A 118 11.70 -12.14 13.93
C LYS A 118 11.05 -10.91 13.29
N GLU A 119 10.97 -10.91 11.97
CA GLU A 119 10.48 -9.79 11.17
C GLU A 119 8.95 -9.84 11.00
N PHE A 120 8.32 -11.00 11.20
CA PHE A 120 6.89 -11.23 10.97
C PHE A 120 5.99 -10.20 11.66
N PRO A 121 6.19 -9.80 12.94
CA PRO A 121 5.34 -8.79 13.56
C PRO A 121 5.30 -7.44 12.82
N ALA A 122 6.40 -7.09 12.14
CA ALA A 122 6.48 -5.87 11.32
C ALA A 122 6.04 -6.11 9.87
N LEU A 123 6.32 -7.31 9.34
CA LEU A 123 6.04 -7.72 7.96
C LEU A 123 4.56 -8.06 7.71
N GLU A 124 3.89 -8.71 8.67
CA GLU A 124 2.50 -9.15 8.58
C GLU A 124 1.52 -8.02 8.16
N PRO A 125 1.49 -6.85 8.82
CA PRO A 125 0.57 -5.79 8.42
C PRO A 125 0.88 -5.23 7.02
N VAL A 126 2.15 -5.22 6.60
CA VAL A 126 2.55 -4.76 5.27
C VAL A 126 2.15 -5.78 4.20
N LEU A 127 2.41 -7.07 4.45
CA LEU A 127 1.98 -8.18 3.60
C LEU A 127 0.46 -8.15 3.40
N ALA A 128 -0.31 -8.07 4.49
CA ALA A 128 -1.76 -8.03 4.43
C ALA A 128 -2.28 -6.86 3.59
N ALA A 129 -1.62 -5.71 3.65
CA ALA A 129 -1.99 -4.55 2.85
C ALA A 129 -1.70 -4.75 1.35
N PHE A 130 -0.55 -5.30 0.98
CA PHE A 130 -0.22 -5.61 -0.42
C PHE A 130 -1.15 -6.68 -0.98
N VAL A 131 -1.45 -7.73 -0.21
CA VAL A 131 -2.42 -8.77 -0.62
C VAL A 131 -3.80 -8.16 -0.84
N ARG A 132 -4.33 -7.38 0.11
CA ARG A 132 -5.62 -6.68 -0.02
C ARG A 132 -5.62 -5.77 -1.25
N GLY A 133 -4.52 -5.07 -1.48
CA GLY A 133 -4.39 -4.17 -2.60
C GLY A 133 -4.36 -4.87 -3.96
N SER A 134 -3.82 -6.08 -4.01
CA SER A 134 -3.86 -6.87 -5.26
C SER A 134 -5.29 -7.25 -5.64
N THR A 135 -6.14 -7.49 -4.64
CA THR A 135 -7.56 -7.84 -4.82
C THR A 135 -8.45 -6.64 -5.10
N SER A 136 -7.95 -5.41 -4.95
CA SER A 136 -8.74 -4.21 -5.29
C SER A 136 -8.77 -3.93 -6.79
N ILE A 137 -7.92 -4.59 -7.59
CA ILE A 137 -8.05 -4.56 -9.05
C ILE A 137 -9.32 -5.33 -9.41
N VAL A 138 -10.32 -4.61 -9.87
CA VAL A 138 -11.62 -5.17 -10.26
C VAL A 138 -11.64 -5.53 -11.74
N PHE A 139 -12.40 -6.56 -12.12
CA PHE A 139 -12.37 -7.14 -13.46
C PHE A 139 -12.51 -6.12 -14.60
N HIS A 140 -13.40 -5.12 -14.47
CA HIS A 140 -13.61 -4.13 -15.54
C HIS A 140 -12.39 -3.25 -15.84
N GLU A 141 -11.45 -3.10 -14.90
CA GLU A 141 -10.19 -2.36 -15.14
C GLU A 141 -9.23 -3.12 -16.06
N VAL A 142 -9.40 -4.44 -16.15
CA VAL A 142 -8.50 -5.36 -16.86
C VAL A 142 -9.25 -6.24 -17.87
N ALA A 143 -10.52 -5.95 -18.10
CA ALA A 143 -11.36 -6.61 -19.09
C ALA A 143 -10.77 -6.45 -20.51
N PRO A 144 -11.15 -7.32 -21.47
CA PRO A 144 -12.10 -8.44 -21.36
C PRO A 144 -11.53 -9.69 -20.64
N SER A 145 -12.32 -10.77 -20.52
CA SER A 145 -11.82 -12.08 -20.06
C SER A 145 -11.31 -12.86 -21.27
N ASP A 146 -10.07 -12.60 -21.65
CA ASP A 146 -9.37 -13.24 -22.77
C ASP A 146 -7.95 -13.70 -22.36
N ASP A 147 -7.20 -14.30 -23.28
CA ASP A 147 -5.83 -14.76 -23.04
C ASP A 147 -4.88 -13.65 -22.57
N GLY A 148 -5.23 -12.37 -22.78
CA GLY A 148 -4.47 -11.21 -22.32
C GLY A 148 -4.82 -10.73 -20.92
N LEU A 149 -5.83 -11.31 -20.25
CA LEU A 149 -6.34 -10.85 -18.95
C LEU A 149 -5.24 -10.80 -17.89
N LEU A 150 -4.51 -11.90 -17.69
CA LEU A 150 -3.45 -11.96 -16.69
C LEU A 150 -2.29 -11.01 -17.00
N GLY A 151 -1.99 -10.77 -18.28
CA GLY A 151 -1.03 -9.76 -18.70
C GLY A 151 -1.45 -8.35 -18.28
N ARG A 152 -2.74 -8.01 -18.41
CA ARG A 152 -3.30 -6.72 -17.98
C ARG A 152 -3.31 -6.58 -16.46
N VAL A 153 -3.65 -7.64 -15.73
CA VAL A 153 -3.56 -7.68 -14.25
C VAL A 153 -2.11 -7.44 -13.80
N ARG A 154 -1.13 -8.14 -14.37
CA ARG A 154 0.30 -7.97 -14.04
C ARG A 154 0.77 -6.55 -14.31
N ALA A 155 0.44 -5.99 -15.48
CA ALA A 155 0.78 -4.62 -15.83
C ALA A 155 0.18 -3.62 -14.84
N ARG A 156 -1.06 -3.85 -14.41
CA ARG A 156 -1.74 -3.03 -13.41
C ARG A 156 -1.05 -3.11 -12.05
N LEU A 157 -0.77 -4.32 -11.56
CA LEU A 157 -0.04 -4.53 -10.31
C LEU A 157 1.32 -3.84 -10.32
N ARG A 158 2.09 -3.91 -11.42
CA ARG A 158 3.39 -3.24 -11.54
C ARG A 158 3.31 -1.73 -11.35
N LEU A 159 2.22 -1.09 -11.78
CA LEU A 159 2.00 0.35 -11.61
C LEU A 159 1.69 0.71 -10.14
N ILE A 160 0.90 -0.11 -9.45
CA ILE A 160 0.46 0.18 -8.09
C ILE A 160 1.38 -0.41 -7.00
N MET A 161 2.25 -1.35 -7.35
CA MET A 161 3.18 -2.01 -6.43
C MET A 161 4.61 -1.99 -6.97
N PRO A 162 5.20 -0.82 -7.23
CA PRO A 162 6.53 -0.70 -7.86
C PRO A 162 7.68 -1.23 -7.00
N ARG A 163 7.42 -1.51 -5.70
CA ARG A 163 8.40 -2.07 -4.75
C ARG A 163 8.57 -3.58 -4.90
N LEU A 164 7.64 -4.26 -5.58
CA LEU A 164 7.67 -5.71 -5.70
C LEU A 164 8.57 -6.17 -6.83
N CYS A 165 9.28 -7.27 -6.62
CA CYS A 165 9.98 -7.95 -7.70
C CYS A 165 9.01 -8.65 -8.66
N ASP A 166 9.53 -9.08 -9.81
CA ASP A 166 8.73 -9.72 -10.86
C ASP A 166 8.03 -11.00 -10.39
N ASP A 167 8.69 -11.82 -9.55
CA ASP A 167 8.11 -13.05 -8.99
C ASP A 167 6.92 -12.78 -8.06
N ALA A 168 7.01 -11.76 -7.22
CA ALA A 168 5.92 -11.36 -6.33
C ALA A 168 4.73 -10.79 -7.12
N LEU A 169 5.01 -10.05 -8.20
CA LEU A 169 3.97 -9.60 -9.12
C LEU A 169 3.31 -10.78 -9.86
N ASP A 170 4.08 -11.81 -10.24
CA ASP A 170 3.56 -13.01 -10.91
C ASP A 170 2.71 -13.83 -9.96
N ALA A 171 3.17 -14.01 -8.72
CA ALA A 171 2.44 -14.66 -7.66
C ALA A 171 1.05 -14.02 -7.40
N LEU A 172 0.99 -12.69 -7.31
CA LEU A 172 -0.27 -11.96 -7.13
C LEU A 172 -1.15 -12.03 -8.38
N THR A 173 -0.57 -11.97 -9.58
CA THR A 173 -1.29 -12.09 -10.86
C THR A 173 -1.95 -13.46 -10.97
N TRP A 174 -1.21 -14.53 -10.65
CA TRP A 174 -1.70 -15.90 -10.65
C TRP A 174 -2.81 -16.14 -9.63
N ARG A 175 -2.71 -15.52 -8.45
CA ARG A 175 -3.73 -15.58 -7.41
C ARG A 175 -5.02 -14.85 -7.78
N TRP A 176 -4.94 -13.77 -8.54
CA TRP A 176 -6.04 -12.83 -8.77
C TRP A 176 -7.38 -13.47 -9.23
N PRO A 177 -7.42 -14.41 -10.20
CA PRO A 177 -8.67 -15.06 -10.64
C PRO A 177 -9.43 -15.80 -9.54
N PHE A 178 -8.73 -16.26 -8.50
CA PHE A 178 -9.32 -17.05 -7.41
C PHE A 178 -9.99 -16.17 -6.35
N VAL A 179 -9.69 -14.88 -6.36
CA VAL A 179 -10.09 -13.93 -5.31
C VAL A 179 -10.88 -12.75 -5.84
N VAL A 180 -10.90 -12.53 -7.15
CA VAL A 180 -11.73 -11.52 -7.81
C VAL A 180 -12.71 -12.20 -8.77
N PRO A 181 -14.04 -12.08 -8.54
CA PRO A 181 -15.04 -12.66 -9.42
C PRO A 181 -14.91 -12.14 -10.85
N GLN A 182 -14.87 -13.06 -11.83
CA GLN A 182 -14.77 -12.74 -13.26
C GLN A 182 -16.14 -12.58 -13.94
N THR A 183 -17.22 -12.54 -13.16
CA THR A 183 -18.57 -12.44 -13.68
C THR A 183 -18.88 -11.00 -14.08
N SER A 184 -19.11 -10.78 -15.37
CA SER A 184 -19.79 -9.59 -15.85
C SER A 184 -21.28 -9.89 -15.90
N SER A 185 -22.07 -9.27 -15.02
CA SER A 185 -23.49 -9.04 -15.32
C SER A 185 -23.56 -7.86 -16.28
N PHE A 186 -23.59 -8.16 -17.59
CA PHE A 186 -24.23 -7.30 -18.57
C PHE A 186 -25.60 -7.89 -18.88
#